data_AF-A0A1V4VD42-F1
#
_entry.id   AF-A0A1V4VD42-F1
#
_cell.length_a   1.000
_cell.length_b   1.000
_cell.length_c   1.000
_cell.angle_alpha   90.00
_cell.angle_beta   90.00
_cell.angle_gamma   90.00
#
_symmetry.space_group_name_H-M   'P 1'
#
loop_
_entity.id
_entity.type
_entity.pdbx_description
1 polymer ?
#
loop_
_entity_poly.entity_id
_entity_poly.type
_entity_poly.pdbx_seq_one_letter_code
_entity_poly.pdbx_strand_id
1 'polypeptide(L)'
;MNVNESGLANWTVNLEQPEGVIITSVNTSADGKFIFLNQLPGVYTIKEVLQAGWTLISPADGKFTAEVINESVTHLEFANNQS
;
A
#
# COMPACT_ATOMS: atom_id res chain seq x y z
N MET A 1 15.41 4.55 -2.83
CA MET A 1 15.57 3.35 -3.68
C MET A 1 16.93 2.72 -3.44
N ASN A 2 16.99 1.64 -2.67
CA ASN A 2 18.16 0.77 -2.64
C ASN A 2 18.04 -0.22 -3.80
N VAL A 3 19.12 -0.42 -4.56
CA VAL A 3 19.19 -1.14 -5.84
C VAL A 3 18.85 -2.66 -5.76
N ASN A 4 18.49 -3.19 -4.59
CA ASN A 4 18.24 -4.63 -4.36
C ASN A 4 16.84 -4.98 -3.83
N GLU A 5 15.93 -4.01 -3.69
CA GLU A 5 14.53 -4.31 -3.34
C GLU A 5 13.78 -4.70 -4.63
N SER A 6 13.66 -6.01 -4.87
CA SER A 6 12.79 -6.50 -5.94
C SER A 6 11.34 -6.26 -5.53
N GLY A 7 10.61 -5.48 -6.34
CA GLY A 7 9.19 -5.26 -6.10
C GLY A 7 8.41 -6.58 -6.05
N LEU A 8 7.48 -6.69 -5.10
CA LEU A 8 6.68 -7.90 -4.89
C LEU A 8 5.38 -7.80 -5.68
N ALA A 9 5.19 -8.67 -6.66
CA ALA A 9 3.99 -8.71 -7.49
C ALA A 9 2.81 -9.42 -6.82
N ASN A 10 1.59 -9.08 -7.25
CA ASN A 10 0.34 -9.71 -6.81
C ASN A 10 0.07 -9.60 -5.29
N TRP A 11 0.63 -8.59 -4.63
CA TRP A 11 0.30 -8.25 -3.25
C TRP A 11 -0.95 -7.39 -3.21
N THR A 12 -1.90 -7.74 -2.35
CA THR A 12 -3.13 -6.97 -2.20
C THR A 12 -2.86 -5.74 -1.32
N VAL A 13 -3.25 -4.58 -1.83
CA VAL A 13 -3.26 -3.32 -1.10
C VAL A 13 -4.70 -2.80 -1.08
N ASN A 14 -5.20 -2.48 0.10
CA ASN A 14 -6.52 -1.93 0.34
C ASN A 14 -6.44 -0.41 0.48
N LEU A 15 -7.43 0.27 -0.07
CA LEU A 15 -7.75 1.65 0.25
C LEU A 15 -9.00 1.68 1.12
N GLU A 16 -8.88 2.24 2.32
CA GLU A 16 -9.90 2.24 3.36
C GLU A 16 -10.31 3.68 3.71
N GLN A 17 -11.61 3.89 3.98
CA GLN A 17 -12.10 5.07 4.70
C GLN A 17 -11.72 4.95 6.20
N PRO A 18 -11.83 6.05 6.97
CA PRO A 18 -11.82 5.97 8.42
C PRO A 18 -12.77 4.87 8.93
N GLU A 19 -12.44 4.29 10.09
CA GLU A 19 -13.15 3.14 10.68
C GLU A 19 -12.94 1.78 9.96
N GLY A 20 -12.05 1.71 8.97
CA GLY A 20 -11.59 0.46 8.35
C GLY A 20 -12.51 -0.10 7.26
N VAL A 21 -13.39 0.74 6.71
CA VAL A 21 -14.26 0.35 5.59
C VAL A 21 -13.43 0.33 4.31
N ILE A 22 -13.26 -0.85 3.71
CA ILE A 22 -12.57 -1.02 2.43
C ILE A 22 -13.40 -0.39 1.31
N ILE A 23 -12.83 0.59 0.63
CA ILE A 23 -13.42 1.25 -0.54
C ILE A 23 -13.11 0.45 -1.79
N THR A 24 -11.84 0.04 -1.93
CA THR A 24 -11.32 -0.68 -3.08
C THR A 24 -10.01 -1.38 -2.73
N SER A 25 -9.62 -2.34 -3.56
CA SER A 25 -8.36 -3.07 -3.44
C SER A 25 -7.69 -3.17 -4.81
N VAL A 26 -6.37 -3.16 -4.83
CA VAL A 26 -5.55 -3.39 -6.02
C VAL A 26 -4.49 -4.44 -5.73
N ASN A 27 -3.97 -5.06 -6.78
CA ASN A 27 -2.79 -5.91 -6.69
C ASN A 27 -1.57 -5.17 -7.22
N THR A 28 -0.43 -5.35 -6.57
CA THR A 28 0.83 -4.81 -7.05
C THR A 28 1.23 -5.42 -8.41
N SER A 29 1.82 -4.60 -9.27
CA SER A 29 2.38 -5.03 -10.56
C SER A 29 3.68 -5.82 -10.41
N ALA A 30 4.21 -6.31 -11.52
CA ALA A 30 5.45 -7.10 -11.56
C ALA A 30 6.66 -6.39 -10.90
N ASP A 31 6.67 -5.06 -10.89
CA ASP A 31 7.68 -4.21 -10.25
C ASP A 31 7.27 -3.73 -8.85
N GLY A 32 6.25 -4.35 -8.24
CA GLY A 32 5.81 -4.10 -6.86
C GLY A 32 4.99 -2.83 -6.66
N LYS A 33 4.66 -2.10 -7.73
CA LYS A 33 3.93 -0.84 -7.63
C LYS A 33 2.43 -1.06 -7.54
N PHE A 34 1.75 -0.14 -6.86
CA PHE A 34 0.29 -0.06 -6.82
C PHE A 34 -0.15 1.37 -7.09
N ILE A 35 -1.39 1.53 -7.57
CA ILE A 35 -1.98 2.85 -7.81
C ILE A 35 -3.49 2.81 -7.59
N PHE A 36 -4.00 3.83 -6.89
CA PHE A 36 -5.42 4.12 -6.79
C PHE A 36 -5.68 5.43 -7.55
N LEU A 37 -6.56 5.37 -8.56
CA LEU A 37 -6.89 6.53 -9.40
C LEU A 37 -8.21 7.17 -8.98
N ASN A 38 -8.37 8.46 -9.30
CA ASN A 38 -9.63 9.20 -9.20
C ASN A 38 -10.25 9.21 -7.79
N GLN A 39 -9.42 9.31 -6.74
CA GLN A 39 -9.90 9.45 -5.37
C GLN A 39 -10.41 10.88 -5.12
N LEU A 40 -11.57 10.99 -4.47
CA LEU A 40 -12.07 12.29 -4.03
C LEU A 40 -11.19 12.84 -2.89
N PRO A 41 -11.17 14.16 -2.69
CA PRO A 41 -10.49 14.74 -1.54
C PRO A 41 -10.97 14.12 -0.22
N GLY A 42 -10.03 13.73 0.64
CA GLY A 42 -10.34 13.04 1.89
C GLY A 42 -9.11 12.38 2.52
N VAL A 43 -9.30 11.87 3.73
CA VAL A 43 -8.29 11.09 4.46
C VAL A 43 -8.55 9.61 4.25
N TYR A 44 -7.51 8.89 3.83
CA TYR A 44 -7.58 7.46 3.54
C TYR A 44 -6.51 6.70 4.31
N THR A 45 -6.82 5.43 4.61
CA THR A 45 -5.83 4.46 5.07
C THR A 45 -5.49 3.53 3.91
N ILE A 46 -4.20 3.40 3.59
CA ILE A 46 -3.68 2.45 2.60
C ILE A 46 -3.06 1.31 3.37
N LYS A 47 -3.58 0.09 3.23
CA LYS A 47 -3.16 -1.06 4.04
C LYS A 47 -2.77 -2.25 3.17
N GLU A 48 -1.59 -2.82 3.39
CA GLU A 48 -1.22 -4.06 2.74
C GLU A 48 -1.83 -5.28 3.43
N VAL A 49 -2.13 -6.32 2.65
CA VAL A 49 -2.54 -7.62 3.18
C VAL A 49 -1.31 -8.51 3.21
N LEU A 50 -0.76 -8.68 4.42
CA LEU A 50 0.41 -9.54 4.65
C LEU A 50 0.13 -10.98 4.18
N GLN A 51 1.02 -11.52 3.35
CA GLN A 51 0.93 -12.89 2.87
C GLN A 51 1.56 -13.89 3.85
N ALA A 52 1.06 -15.13 3.83
CA ALA A 52 1.63 -16.20 4.63
C ALA A 52 3.11 -16.43 4.29
N GLY A 53 3.95 -16.61 5.32
CA GLY A 53 5.40 -16.77 5.15
C GLY A 53 6.18 -15.46 4.98
N TRP A 54 5.50 -14.31 5.05
CA TRP A 54 6.13 -12.99 5.05
C TRP A 54 5.96 -12.30 6.41
N THR A 55 6.89 -11.40 6.72
CA THR A 55 6.87 -10.55 7.90
C THR A 55 6.93 -9.09 7.48
N LEU A 56 6.08 -8.26 8.09
CA LEU A 56 6.07 -6.81 7.92
C LEU A 56 7.39 -6.20 8.42
N ILE A 57 8.00 -5.34 7.61
CA ILE A 57 9.17 -4.55 7.98
C ILE A 57 8.80 -3.07 8.07
N SER A 58 8.12 -2.53 7.05
CA SER A 58 7.72 -1.14 7.03
C SER A 58 6.45 -0.95 6.20
N PRO A 59 5.50 -0.12 6.67
CA PRO A 59 5.41 0.42 8.02
C PRO A 59 5.10 -0.70 9.01
N ALA A 60 5.42 -0.51 10.30
CA ALA A 60 5.33 -1.57 11.31
C ALA A 60 3.89 -2.10 11.53
N ASP A 61 2.88 -1.31 11.20
CA ASP A 61 1.47 -1.64 11.28
C ASP A 61 0.84 -2.00 9.92
N GLY A 62 1.65 -2.09 8.86
CA GLY A 62 1.23 -2.46 7.51
C GLY A 62 0.28 -1.45 6.85
N LYS A 63 0.26 -0.20 7.31
CA LYS A 63 -0.57 0.85 6.71
C LYS A 63 0.06 2.24 6.69
N PHE A 64 -0.40 3.05 5.74
CA PHE A 64 -0.15 4.49 5.66
C PHE A 64 -1.46 5.26 5.79
N THR A 65 -1.38 6.47 6.35
CA THR A 65 -2.47 7.45 6.26
C THR A 65 -2.09 8.49 5.22
N ALA A 66 -2.99 8.77 4.29
CA ALA A 66 -2.80 9.76 3.24
C ALA A 66 -3.99 10.74 3.21
N GLU A 67 -3.69 12.02 3.12
CA GLU A 67 -4.67 13.05 2.82
C GLU A 67 -4.59 13.39 1.33
N VAL A 68 -5.67 13.11 0.61
CA VAL A 68 -5.83 13.47 -0.80
C VAL A 68 -6.55 14.81 -0.84
N ILE A 69 -5.98 15.80 -1.53
CA ILE A 69 -6.60 17.11 -1.71
C ILE A 69 -6.69 17.38 -3.21
N ASN A 70 -5.67 18.00 -3.78
CA ASN A 70 -5.59 18.39 -5.19
C ASN A 70 -4.30 17.89 -5.86
N GLU A 71 -3.57 17.00 -5.21
CA GLU A 71 -2.29 16.46 -5.68
C GLU A 71 -2.19 14.95 -5.42
N SER A 72 -1.33 14.29 -6.20
CA SER A 72 -1.04 12.86 -6.04
C SER A 72 -0.20 12.62 -4.79
N VAL A 73 -0.65 11.69 -3.94
CA VAL A 73 0.18 11.14 -2.87
C VAL A 73 1.08 10.06 -3.46
N THR A 74 2.38 10.14 -3.18
CA THR A 74 3.42 9.25 -3.76
C THR A 74 4.39 8.78 -2.67
N HIS A 75 5.35 7.91 -3.03
CA HIS A 75 6.39 7.39 -2.13
C HIS A 75 5.86 6.61 -0.91
N LEU A 76 4.71 5.96 -1.08
CA LEU A 76 4.20 4.97 -0.12
C LEU A 76 4.81 3.61 -0.47
N GLU A 77 5.73 3.14 0.35
CA GLU A 77 6.50 1.93 0.10
C GLU A 77 6.33 0.93 1.26
N PHE A 78 5.80 -0.25 0.95
CA PHE A 78 5.74 -1.37 1.87
C PHE A 78 6.99 -2.23 1.74
N ALA A 79 7.56 -2.62 2.87
CA ALA A 79 8.72 -3.51 2.94
C ALA A 79 8.36 -4.75 3.74
N ASN A 80 8.67 -5.91 3.16
CA ASN A 80 8.40 -7.22 3.75
C ASN A 80 9.61 -8.13 3.61
N ASN A 81 9.78 -9.06 4.55
CA ASN A 81 10.81 -10.08 4.48
C ASN A 81 10.19 -11.49 4.47
N GLN A 82 10.64 -12.34 3.56
CA GLN A 82 10.21 -13.73 3.51
C GLN A 82 10.97 -14.54 4.57
N SER A 83 10.24 -15.38 5.32
CA SER A 83 10.82 -16.34 6.27
C SER A 83 11.18 -17.67 5.61
#